data_AF-A0A536BE50-F1
#
_entry.id   AF-A0A536BE50-F1
#
_cell.length_a   1.000
_cell.length_b   1.000
_cell.length_c   1.000
_cell.angle_alpha   90.00
_cell.angle_beta   90.00
_cell.angle_gamma   90.00
#
_symmetry.space_group_name_H-M   'P 1'
#
loop_
_entity.id
_entity.type
_entity.pdbx_description
1 polymer ?
#
loop_
_entity_poly.entity_id
_entity_poly.type
_entity_poly.pdbx_seq_one_letter_code
_entity_poly.pdbx_strand_id
1 'polypeptide(L)'
;MGSGGAPAGLCRDVRCRGGRRPMGRQSRILAAMAIVILGVTACGTSNQASGKIGGTVHILGTWTGAEKDSFDAVMKPFTDQTGVKISFEATRDLDAILQTKIAAGNPPDVTGAPGIGTLIKLARAGKLPTLDDKLDVSQLNANYGADWINLGKIDGKLYTLYAWASLKGLIWYDPKAFAAKGYQIPKTWDDLMA
;
A
#
# COMPACT_ATOMS: atom_id res chain seq x y z
N MET A 1 -16.73 56.31 -42.30
CA MET A 1 -17.86 57.02 -41.65
C MET A 1 -17.91 56.54 -40.21
N GLY A 2 -17.88 57.33 -39.15
CA GLY A 2 -18.04 58.76 -38.94
C GLY A 2 -18.70 58.96 -37.56
N SER A 3 -18.05 59.74 -36.68
CA SER A 3 -18.58 60.49 -35.50
C SER A 3 -19.41 59.76 -34.41
N GLY A 4 -19.30 60.00 -33.10
CA GLY A 4 -18.56 60.99 -32.32
C GLY A 4 -18.80 60.81 -30.79
N GLY A 5 -17.99 61.48 -29.96
CA GLY A 5 -18.15 61.61 -28.49
C GLY A 5 -19.29 62.57 -28.09
N ALA A 6 -19.62 62.90 -26.83
CA ALA A 6 -18.92 62.83 -25.53
C ALA A 6 -19.97 63.04 -24.36
N PRO A 7 -19.67 63.51 -23.11
CA PRO A 7 -19.97 62.79 -21.85
C PRO A 7 -20.71 63.60 -20.73
N ALA A 8 -20.98 62.98 -19.57
CA ALA A 8 -21.11 63.57 -18.21
C ALA A 8 -21.49 62.44 -17.22
N GLY A 9 -21.08 62.31 -15.95
CA GLY A 9 -20.27 63.10 -15.02
C GLY A 9 -20.01 62.23 -13.76
N LEU A 10 -19.09 62.71 -12.93
CA LEU A 10 -18.35 62.07 -11.84
C LEU A 10 -19.11 61.50 -10.61
N CYS A 11 -18.46 60.53 -9.94
CA CYS A 11 -18.19 60.29 -8.49
C CYS A 11 -19.08 60.99 -7.43
N ARG A 12 -19.43 60.43 -6.26
CA ARG A 12 -18.61 59.67 -5.28
C ARG A 12 -19.51 59.23 -4.09
N ASP A 13 -19.00 58.25 -3.32
CA ASP A 13 -19.18 58.00 -1.88
C ASP A 13 -20.24 57.03 -1.29
N VAL A 14 -19.66 55.99 -0.67
CA VAL A 14 -19.88 55.40 0.67
C VAL A 14 -21.20 54.69 0.99
N ARG A 15 -21.13 53.34 1.02
CA ARG A 15 -22.16 52.43 1.53
C ARG A 15 -22.10 52.30 3.06
N CYS A 16 -23.24 52.56 3.71
CA CYS A 16 -23.63 52.02 5.03
C CYS A 16 -24.08 50.53 4.88
N ARG A 17 -24.29 49.68 5.88
CA ARG A 17 -24.43 49.77 7.34
C ARG A 17 -24.33 48.33 7.87
N GLY A 18 -23.54 48.09 8.93
CA GLY A 18 -23.54 46.82 9.66
C GLY A 18 -24.73 46.73 10.64
N GLY A 19 -25.26 45.52 10.85
CA GLY A 19 -26.33 45.24 11.79
C GLY A 19 -25.93 44.21 12.84
N ARG A 20 -26.13 44.54 14.12
CA ARG A 20 -26.26 43.57 15.24
C ARG A 20 -27.17 44.11 16.35
N ARG A 21 -28.24 43.34 16.60
CA ARG A 21 -28.94 42.94 17.84
C ARG A 21 -29.23 43.96 18.96
N PRO A 22 -30.38 43.76 19.64
CA PRO A 22 -30.28 43.57 21.09
C PRO A 22 -31.15 42.43 21.67
N MET A 23 -30.74 42.07 22.89
CA MET A 23 -31.28 41.08 23.83
C MET A 23 -32.66 41.43 24.40
N GLY A 24 -33.49 40.42 24.64
CA GLY A 24 -34.69 40.46 25.49
C GLY A 24 -34.69 39.29 26.46
N ARG A 25 -35.04 39.57 27.72
CA ARG A 25 -34.61 38.88 28.94
C ARG A 25 -35.84 38.31 29.69
N GLN A 26 -35.77 37.01 30.05
CA GLN A 26 -36.37 36.33 31.22
C GLN A 26 -37.88 36.02 31.26
N SER A 27 -38.19 34.74 31.52
CA SER A 27 -39.05 34.36 32.64
C SER A 27 -38.79 32.90 33.07
N ARG A 28 -38.75 32.68 34.38
CA ARG A 28 -38.37 31.44 35.09
C ARG A 28 -39.62 30.61 35.42
N ILE A 29 -39.63 29.29 35.17
CA ILE A 29 -40.37 28.30 35.98
C ILE A 29 -39.54 27.01 36.07
N LEU A 30 -39.53 26.43 37.28
CA LEU A 30 -38.73 25.34 37.80
C LEU A 30 -39.16 23.93 37.36
N ALA A 31 -38.20 23.00 37.51
CA ALA A 31 -38.33 21.57 37.82
C ALA A 31 -38.61 20.58 36.67
N ALA A 32 -37.58 19.81 36.29
CA ALA A 32 -37.43 18.40 36.69
C ALA A 32 -36.18 17.80 36.03
N MET A 33 -35.32 17.18 36.84
CA MET A 33 -34.20 16.36 36.40
C MET A 33 -34.70 15.12 35.66
N ALA A 34 -34.20 14.90 34.44
CA ALA A 34 -34.04 13.58 33.85
C ALA A 34 -32.79 13.59 32.96
N ILE A 35 -31.70 13.05 33.50
CA ILE A 35 -30.47 12.74 32.77
C ILE A 35 -30.81 11.62 31.78
N VAL A 36 -30.80 11.92 30.48
CA VAL A 36 -30.82 10.91 29.42
C VAL A 36 -29.47 10.96 28.73
N ILE A 37 -28.55 10.11 29.20
CA ILE A 37 -27.31 9.79 28.50
C ILE A 37 -27.70 8.90 27.31
N LEU A 38 -27.73 9.47 26.11
CA LEU A 38 -27.81 8.71 24.87
C LEU A 38 -26.45 8.04 24.64
N GLY A 39 -26.34 6.80 25.11
CA GLY A 39 -25.27 5.89 24.72
C GLY A 39 -25.36 5.65 23.22
N VAL A 40 -24.34 6.06 22.48
CA VAL A 40 -24.12 5.59 21.11
C VAL A 40 -23.64 4.14 21.22
N THR A 41 -24.60 3.23 21.22
CA THR A 41 -24.37 1.80 20.96
C THR A 41 -24.06 1.66 19.47
N ALA A 42 -22.83 1.94 19.09
CA ALA A 42 -22.31 1.56 17.78
C ALA A 42 -22.09 0.04 17.78
N CYS A 43 -23.13 -0.71 17.43
CA CYS A 43 -23.01 -2.08 16.98
C CYS A 43 -22.29 -2.08 15.62
N GLY A 44 -20.97 -2.05 15.66
CA GLY A 44 -20.11 -2.53 14.60
C GLY A 44 -19.40 -3.78 15.11
N THR A 45 -20.01 -4.94 14.92
CA THR A 45 -19.42 -6.24 15.25
C THR A 45 -18.25 -6.52 14.31
N SER A 46 -17.12 -5.84 14.50
CA SER A 46 -15.83 -6.39 14.12
C SER A 46 -15.52 -7.45 15.17
N ASN A 47 -15.78 -8.71 14.81
CA ASN A 47 -15.30 -9.88 15.52
C ASN A 47 -13.76 -9.89 15.40
N GLN A 48 -13.08 -8.98 16.11
CA GLN A 48 -11.65 -9.07 16.33
C GLN A 48 -11.46 -10.25 17.26
N ALA A 49 -10.97 -11.37 16.73
CA ALA A 49 -10.40 -12.43 17.52
C ALA A 49 -9.26 -11.82 18.35
N SER A 50 -9.60 -11.34 19.55
CA SER A 50 -8.68 -10.71 20.49
C SER A 50 -7.93 -11.81 21.23
N GLY A 51 -7.05 -12.50 20.51
CA GLY A 51 -6.11 -13.45 21.05
C GLY A 51 -4.80 -13.33 20.29
N LYS A 52 -3.70 -13.11 21.00
CA LYS A 52 -2.38 -13.22 20.39
C LYS A 52 -2.18 -14.69 20.01
N ILE A 53 -2.21 -14.99 18.71
CA ILE A 53 -2.00 -16.34 18.19
C ILE A 53 -0.57 -16.84 18.45
N GLY A 54 0.41 -15.94 18.61
CA GLY A 54 1.79 -16.29 18.93
C GLY A 54 2.50 -17.11 17.84
N GLY A 55 3.67 -17.65 18.15
CA GLY A 55 4.48 -18.43 17.21
C GLY A 55 5.55 -17.61 16.47
N THR A 56 6.29 -18.27 15.59
CA THR A 56 7.32 -17.66 14.75
C THR A 56 7.08 -18.06 13.30
N VAL A 57 7.15 -17.09 12.40
CA VAL A 57 7.13 -17.31 10.94
C VAL A 57 8.54 -17.11 10.41
N HIS A 58 9.07 -18.14 9.76
CA HIS A 58 10.38 -18.15 9.12
C HIS A 58 10.26 -17.71 7.65
N ILE A 59 10.93 -16.62 7.33
CA ILE A 59 10.90 -15.99 6.02
C ILE A 59 12.29 -16.01 5.40
N LEU A 60 12.41 -16.54 4.19
CA LEU A 60 13.64 -16.49 3.40
C LEU A 60 13.50 -15.45 2.28
N GLY A 61 14.39 -14.47 2.20
CA GLY A 61 14.33 -13.42 1.17
C GLY A 61 15.67 -12.77 0.85
N THR A 62 15.65 -11.72 0.03
CA THR A 62 16.87 -11.03 -0.45
C THR A 62 17.07 -9.64 0.16
N TRP A 63 16.06 -9.10 0.84
CA TRP A 63 16.10 -7.72 1.35
C TRP A 63 17.11 -7.55 2.48
N THR A 64 17.94 -6.54 2.34
CA THR A 64 18.94 -6.11 3.33
C THR A 64 18.97 -4.58 3.38
N GLY A 65 19.60 -4.00 4.41
CA GLY A 65 19.67 -2.54 4.59
C GLY A 65 18.28 -1.89 4.61
N ALA A 66 18.11 -0.77 3.89
CA ALA A 66 16.89 0.03 3.91
C ALA A 66 15.62 -0.73 3.47
N GLU A 67 15.75 -1.72 2.57
CA GLU A 67 14.62 -2.56 2.17
C GLU A 67 14.16 -3.47 3.32
N LYS A 68 15.12 -4.00 4.08
CA LYS A 68 14.85 -4.81 5.27
C LYS A 68 14.22 -3.97 6.38
N ASP A 69 14.71 -2.75 6.59
CA ASP A 69 14.13 -1.83 7.58
C ASP A 69 12.66 -1.50 7.22
N SER A 70 12.38 -1.30 5.93
CA SER A 70 11.02 -1.07 5.43
C SER A 70 10.12 -2.29 5.64
N PHE A 71 10.63 -3.49 5.34
CA PHE A 71 9.91 -4.74 5.60
C PHE A 71 9.57 -4.90 7.10
N ASP A 72 10.53 -4.65 7.97
CA ASP A 72 10.33 -4.75 9.42
C ASP A 72 9.30 -3.74 9.93
N ALA A 73 9.30 -2.52 9.39
CA ALA A 73 8.29 -1.51 9.70
C ALA A 73 6.88 -1.96 9.31
N VAL A 74 6.71 -2.64 8.16
CA VAL A 74 5.42 -3.20 7.73
C VAL A 74 5.00 -4.39 8.59
N MET A 75 5.93 -5.22 9.06
CA MET A 75 5.64 -6.38 9.91
C MET A 75 5.38 -6.03 11.37
N LYS A 76 5.82 -4.85 11.84
CA LYS A 76 5.67 -4.45 13.24
C LYS A 76 4.20 -4.40 13.71
N PRO A 77 3.26 -3.73 13.02
CA PRO A 77 1.86 -3.74 13.43
C PRO A 77 1.26 -5.15 13.49
N PHE A 78 1.61 -6.00 12.53
CA PHE A 78 1.19 -7.41 12.53
C PHE A 78 1.70 -8.16 13.76
N THR A 79 2.99 -8.00 14.09
CA THR A 79 3.62 -8.60 15.28
C THR A 79 2.98 -8.10 16.58
N ASP A 80 2.73 -6.79 16.69
CA ASP A 80 2.15 -6.18 17.89
C ASP A 80 0.72 -6.67 18.15
N GLN A 81 -0.09 -6.79 17.10
CA GLN A 81 -1.50 -7.23 17.16
C GLN A 81 -1.62 -8.73 17.42
N THR A 82 -0.83 -9.55 16.72
CA THR A 82 -0.99 -11.01 16.71
C THR A 82 -0.08 -11.74 17.69
N GLY A 83 1.01 -11.10 18.13
CA GLY A 83 2.08 -11.73 18.91
C GLY A 83 2.96 -12.70 18.11
N VAL A 84 2.77 -12.83 16.79
CA VAL A 84 3.62 -13.63 15.91
C VAL A 84 4.97 -12.96 15.75
N LYS A 85 6.06 -13.71 15.90
CA LYS A 85 7.43 -13.23 15.64
C LYS A 85 7.80 -13.50 14.18
N ILE A 86 8.51 -12.55 13.56
CA ILE A 86 9.06 -12.73 12.22
C ILE A 86 10.55 -13.04 12.32
N SER A 87 10.97 -14.20 11.80
CA SER A 87 12.36 -14.60 11.65
C SER A 87 12.74 -14.51 10.18
N PHE A 88 13.48 -13.47 9.80
CA PHE A 88 13.85 -13.24 8.40
C PHE A 88 15.31 -13.61 8.16
N GLU A 89 15.55 -14.52 7.22
CA GLU A 89 16.87 -14.92 6.72
C GLU A 89 17.11 -14.27 5.35
N ALA A 90 18.13 -13.41 5.28
CA ALA A 90 18.52 -12.75 4.04
C ALA A 90 19.60 -13.57 3.30
N THR A 91 19.46 -13.73 2.00
CA THR A 91 20.45 -14.38 1.13
C THR A 91 20.53 -13.69 -0.22
N ARG A 92 21.71 -13.75 -0.88
CA ARG A 92 21.85 -13.31 -2.27
C ARG A 92 21.47 -14.41 -3.28
N ASP A 93 21.53 -15.67 -2.86
CA ASP A 93 21.29 -16.84 -3.70
C ASP A 93 19.95 -17.52 -3.33
N LEU A 94 18.87 -16.74 -3.35
CA LEU A 94 17.54 -17.15 -2.86
C LEU A 94 17.09 -18.51 -3.41
N ASP A 95 17.12 -18.68 -4.74
CA ASP A 95 16.64 -19.89 -5.40
C ASP A 95 17.45 -21.14 -5.00
N ALA A 96 18.78 -21.00 -4.88
CA ALA A 96 19.66 -22.12 -4.52
C ALA A 96 19.46 -22.52 -3.05
N ILE A 97 19.39 -21.55 -2.14
CA ILE A 97 19.16 -21.80 -0.72
C ILE A 97 17.76 -22.37 -0.48
N LEU A 98 16.73 -21.83 -1.14
CA LEU A 98 15.36 -22.33 -1.06
C LEU A 98 15.28 -23.80 -1.50
N GLN A 99 15.85 -24.14 -2.65
CA GLN A 99 15.86 -25.52 -3.14
C GLN A 99 16.62 -26.47 -2.19
N THR A 100 17.75 -26.02 -1.64
CA THR A 100 18.53 -26.79 -0.67
C THR A 100 17.73 -27.06 0.60
N LYS A 101 17.07 -26.03 1.16
CA LYS A 101 16.23 -26.15 2.35
C LYS A 101 15.02 -27.07 2.14
N ILE A 102 14.36 -26.96 0.99
CA ILE A 102 13.27 -27.89 0.61
C ILE A 102 13.78 -29.32 0.50
N ALA A 103 14.92 -29.55 -0.16
CA ALA A 103 15.50 -30.88 -0.33
C ALA A 103 15.95 -31.50 1.01
N ALA A 104 16.43 -30.68 1.95
CA ALA A 104 16.82 -31.09 3.29
C ALA A 104 15.63 -31.29 4.25
N GLY A 105 14.38 -31.06 3.80
CA GLY A 105 13.19 -31.21 4.64
C GLY A 105 13.01 -30.09 5.67
N ASN A 106 13.67 -28.94 5.49
CA ASN A 106 13.58 -27.77 6.38
C ASN A 106 13.24 -26.49 5.58
N PRO A 107 12.09 -26.46 4.86
CA PRO A 107 11.70 -25.27 4.10
C PRO A 107 11.36 -24.09 5.03
N PRO A 108 11.50 -22.84 4.57
CA PRO A 108 10.91 -21.70 5.27
C PRO A 108 9.37 -21.75 5.18
N ASP A 109 8.68 -21.05 6.09
CA ASP A 109 7.22 -20.93 6.05
C ASP A 109 6.78 -20.06 4.87
N VAL A 110 7.52 -18.98 4.62
CA VAL A 110 7.31 -18.06 3.50
C VAL A 110 8.65 -17.78 2.83
N THR A 111 8.64 -17.65 1.52
CA THR A 111 9.80 -17.14 0.79
C THR A 111 9.40 -15.87 0.05
N GLY A 112 10.30 -14.89 0.03
CA GLY A 112 10.21 -13.77 -0.91
C GLY A 112 10.19 -14.29 -2.35
N ALA A 113 9.74 -13.46 -3.29
CA ALA A 113 9.49 -13.88 -4.67
C ALA A 113 10.70 -14.61 -5.31
N PRO A 114 10.67 -15.95 -5.42
CA PRO A 114 11.74 -16.68 -6.09
C PRO A 114 11.64 -16.43 -7.60
N GLY A 115 12.68 -16.81 -8.35
CA GLY A 115 12.60 -16.75 -9.80
C GLY A 115 11.37 -17.50 -10.33
N ILE A 116 10.63 -16.92 -11.29
CA ILE A 116 9.40 -17.53 -11.82
C ILE A 116 9.62 -18.96 -12.33
N GLY A 117 10.79 -19.23 -12.93
CA GLY A 117 11.16 -20.58 -13.36
C GLY A 117 11.34 -21.55 -12.19
N THR A 118 11.88 -21.10 -11.06
CA THR A 118 12.01 -21.89 -9.83
C THR A 118 10.64 -22.15 -9.21
N LEU A 119 9.77 -21.14 -9.14
CA LEU A 119 8.40 -21.29 -8.66
C LEU A 119 7.62 -22.35 -9.46
N ILE A 120 7.65 -22.28 -10.79
CA ILE A 120 6.98 -23.24 -11.68
C ILE A 120 7.49 -24.66 -11.46
N LYS A 121 8.82 -24.84 -11.39
CA LYS A 121 9.44 -26.15 -11.16
C LYS A 121 9.01 -26.75 -9.82
N LEU A 122 9.04 -25.96 -8.74
CA LEU A 122 8.65 -26.42 -7.41
C LEU A 122 7.15 -26.74 -7.31
N ALA A 123 6.28 -25.91 -7.91
CA ALA A 123 4.84 -26.17 -7.97
C ALA A 123 4.52 -27.48 -8.68
N ARG A 124 5.08 -27.69 -9.88
CA ARG A 124 4.87 -28.91 -10.68
C ARG A 124 5.47 -30.16 -10.02
N ALA A 125 6.54 -29.99 -9.25
CA ALA A 125 7.14 -31.06 -8.45
C ALA A 125 6.37 -31.35 -7.14
N GLY A 126 5.26 -30.67 -6.87
CA GLY A 126 4.47 -30.85 -5.65
C GLY A 126 5.18 -30.42 -4.37
N LYS A 127 6.16 -29.50 -4.47
CA LYS A 127 6.95 -29.01 -3.34
C LYS A 127 6.40 -27.74 -2.71
N LEU A 128 5.34 -27.16 -3.29
CA LEU A 128 4.67 -25.98 -2.76
C LEU A 128 3.23 -26.32 -2.39
N PRO A 129 2.74 -25.88 -1.22
CA PRO A 129 1.31 -25.89 -0.94
C PRO A 129 0.60 -24.89 -1.87
N THR A 130 -0.65 -25.20 -2.21
CA THR A 130 -1.54 -24.22 -2.86
C THR A 130 -2.14 -23.27 -1.83
N LEU A 131 -2.54 -22.08 -2.29
CA LEU A 131 -3.23 -21.07 -1.51
C LEU A 131 -4.76 -21.09 -1.71
N ASP A 132 -5.28 -21.92 -2.63
CA ASP A 132 -6.70 -21.94 -3.01
C ASP A 132 -7.66 -22.15 -1.82
N ASP A 133 -7.23 -22.91 -0.82
CA ASP A 133 -7.99 -23.22 0.40
C ASP A 133 -7.46 -22.49 1.65
N LYS A 134 -6.47 -21.60 1.48
CA LYS A 134 -5.80 -20.90 2.60
C LYS A 134 -6.18 -19.44 2.72
N LEU A 135 -6.88 -18.90 1.73
CA LEU A 135 -7.21 -17.49 1.63
C LEU A 135 -8.72 -17.28 1.56
N ASP A 136 -9.20 -16.20 2.19
CA ASP A 136 -10.55 -15.72 1.95
C ASP A 136 -10.63 -15.13 0.54
N VAL A 137 -11.35 -15.84 -0.34
CA VAL A 137 -11.52 -15.45 -1.75
C VAL A 137 -12.22 -14.10 -1.90
N SER A 138 -13.14 -13.76 -0.98
CA SER A 138 -13.83 -12.47 -1.01
C SER A 138 -12.88 -11.33 -0.68
N GLN A 139 -12.03 -11.52 0.34
CA GLN A 139 -11.00 -10.55 0.70
C GLN A 139 -9.93 -10.43 -0.38
N LEU A 140 -9.54 -11.54 -1.00
CA LEU A 140 -8.56 -11.54 -2.08
C LEU A 140 -9.07 -10.73 -3.28
N ASN A 141 -10.29 -11.00 -3.75
CA ASN A 141 -10.90 -10.31 -4.89
C ASN A 141 -11.20 -8.83 -4.59
N ALA A 142 -11.40 -8.45 -3.33
CA ALA A 142 -11.57 -7.06 -2.93
C ALA A 142 -10.27 -6.25 -2.97
N ASN A 143 -9.12 -6.91 -2.77
CA ASN A 143 -7.82 -6.24 -2.64
C ASN A 143 -6.91 -6.41 -3.88
N TYR A 144 -7.18 -7.39 -4.75
CA TYR A 144 -6.37 -7.68 -5.92
C TYR A 144 -7.19 -7.68 -7.21
N GLY A 145 -6.64 -7.09 -8.26
CA GLY A 145 -7.16 -7.25 -9.61
C GLY A 145 -6.99 -8.69 -10.11
N ALA A 146 -7.90 -9.17 -10.96
CA ALA A 146 -7.91 -10.55 -11.46
C ALA A 146 -6.57 -10.95 -12.13
N ASP A 147 -5.93 -10.03 -12.86
CA ASP A 147 -4.65 -10.29 -13.52
C ASP A 147 -3.54 -10.57 -12.51
N TRP A 148 -3.51 -9.86 -11.37
CA TRP A 148 -2.52 -10.09 -10.32
C TRP A 148 -2.70 -11.45 -9.63
N ILE A 149 -3.94 -11.87 -9.44
CA ILE A 149 -4.25 -13.21 -8.91
C ILE A 149 -3.82 -14.27 -9.93
N ASN A 150 -4.12 -14.05 -11.22
CA ASN A 150 -3.79 -15.00 -12.28
C ASN A 150 -2.27 -15.15 -12.50
N LEU A 151 -1.48 -14.09 -12.30
CA LEU A 151 0.00 -14.17 -12.31
C LEU A 151 0.54 -15.16 -11.29
N GLY A 152 -0.16 -15.33 -10.17
CA GLY A 152 0.21 -16.27 -9.11
C GLY A 152 -0.18 -17.72 -9.36
N LYS A 153 -0.90 -18.00 -10.46
CA LYS A 153 -1.41 -19.34 -10.77
C LYS A 153 -0.45 -20.13 -11.65
N ILE A 154 -0.26 -21.40 -11.29
CA ILE A 154 0.48 -22.38 -12.10
C ILE A 154 -0.45 -23.56 -12.32
N ASP A 155 -0.68 -23.90 -13.60
CA ASP A 155 -1.58 -24.98 -14.01
C ASP A 155 -2.98 -24.90 -13.34
N GLY A 156 -3.50 -23.68 -13.19
CA GLY A 156 -4.83 -23.38 -12.65
C GLY A 156 -4.92 -23.18 -11.13
N LYS A 157 -3.87 -23.49 -10.37
CA LYS A 157 -3.86 -23.38 -8.90
C LYS A 157 -3.05 -22.18 -8.42
N LEU A 158 -3.52 -21.49 -7.38
CA LEU A 158 -2.79 -20.35 -6.82
C LEU A 158 -1.64 -20.84 -5.93
N TYR A 159 -0.42 -20.35 -6.20
CA TYR A 159 0.79 -20.69 -5.43
C TYR A 159 1.50 -19.48 -4.83
N THR A 160 1.30 -18.28 -5.37
CA THR A 160 1.95 -17.07 -4.88
C THR A 160 1.03 -15.85 -5.04
N LEU A 161 1.29 -14.82 -4.23
CA LEU A 161 0.69 -13.51 -4.37
C LEU A 161 1.80 -12.46 -4.49
N TYR A 162 1.72 -11.62 -5.51
CA TYR A 162 2.69 -10.56 -5.74
C TYR A 162 2.28 -9.30 -4.97
N ALA A 163 3.04 -8.96 -3.94
CA ALA A 163 2.80 -7.78 -3.10
C ALA A 163 3.31 -6.46 -3.73
N TRP A 164 4.16 -6.54 -4.75
CA TRP A 164 4.70 -5.39 -5.50
C TRP A 164 5.07 -5.78 -6.93
N ALA A 165 5.33 -4.76 -7.75
CA ALA A 165 6.04 -4.90 -9.01
C ALA A 165 7.09 -3.80 -9.14
N SER A 166 8.14 -4.08 -9.90
CA SER A 166 9.12 -3.08 -10.33
C SER A 166 9.23 -3.10 -11.85
N LEU A 167 9.45 -1.92 -12.43
CA LEU A 167 9.69 -1.78 -13.86
C LEU A 167 11.16 -2.09 -14.14
N LYS A 168 11.40 -3.19 -14.86
CA LYS A 168 12.72 -3.54 -15.39
C LYS A 168 12.85 -2.97 -16.80
N GLY A 169 13.99 -2.35 -17.10
CA GLY A 169 14.27 -1.74 -18.41
C GLY A 169 14.36 -0.22 -18.42
N LEU A 170 14.34 0.42 -17.25
CA LEU A 170 14.61 1.85 -17.14
C LEU A 170 16.11 2.12 -17.16
N ILE A 171 16.51 3.19 -17.86
CA ILE A 171 17.87 3.72 -17.84
C ILE A 171 17.89 4.91 -16.88
N TRP A 172 18.68 4.78 -15.82
CA TRP A 172 18.87 5.84 -14.83
C TRP A 172 20.14 6.62 -15.17
N TYR A 173 20.05 7.96 -15.21
CA TYR A 173 21.19 8.84 -15.49
C TYR A 173 21.19 10.05 -14.56
N ASP A 174 22.34 10.70 -14.38
CA ASP A 174 22.47 11.96 -13.66
C ASP A 174 22.23 13.14 -14.62
N PRO A 175 21.14 13.92 -14.46
CA PRO A 175 20.84 15.05 -15.33
C PRO A 175 21.92 16.13 -15.32
N LYS A 176 22.61 16.35 -14.19
CA LYS A 176 23.68 17.37 -14.10
C LYS A 176 24.90 16.95 -14.90
N ALA A 177 25.29 15.67 -14.79
CA ALA A 177 26.39 15.12 -15.57
C ALA A 177 26.10 15.13 -17.08
N PHE A 178 24.86 14.80 -17.48
CA PHE A 178 24.43 14.88 -18.87
C PHE A 178 24.48 16.30 -19.43
N ALA A 179 23.92 17.26 -18.70
CA ALA A 179 23.91 18.67 -19.11
C ALA A 179 25.33 19.25 -19.21
N ALA A 180 26.20 18.96 -18.23
CA ALA A 180 27.60 19.43 -18.23
C ALA A 180 28.40 18.92 -19.43
N LYS A 181 28.05 17.75 -19.98
CA LYS A 181 28.68 17.17 -21.16
C LYS A 181 27.96 17.51 -22.48
N GLY A 182 26.85 18.25 -22.41
CA GLY A 182 26.06 18.62 -23.60
C GLY A 182 25.28 17.47 -24.23
N TYR A 183 25.10 16.35 -23.52
CA TYR A 183 24.39 15.19 -24.05
C TYR A 183 22.89 15.44 -24.14
N GLN A 184 22.28 14.95 -25.22
CA GLN A 184 20.83 14.89 -25.38
C GLN A 184 20.28 13.60 -24.76
N ILE A 185 19.03 13.62 -24.30
CA ILE A 185 18.37 12.41 -23.80
C ILE A 185 18.10 11.49 -25.01
N PRO A 186 18.65 10.27 -25.03
CA PRO A 186 18.46 9.35 -26.15
C PRO A 186 17.00 8.89 -26.23
N LYS A 187 16.45 8.84 -27.45
CA LYS A 187 15.08 8.35 -27.71
C LYS A 187 15.07 6.96 -28.33
N THR A 188 16.19 6.56 -28.91
CA THR A 188 16.39 5.26 -29.53
C THR A 188 17.58 4.54 -28.91
N TRP A 189 17.71 3.24 -29.20
CA TRP A 189 18.88 2.48 -28.83
C TRP A 189 20.14 2.99 -29.52
N ASP A 190 20.03 3.39 -30.79
CA ASP A 190 21.15 3.95 -31.55
C ASP A 190 21.61 5.28 -30.95
N ASP A 191 20.68 6.15 -30.53
CA ASP A 191 21.01 7.41 -29.84
C ASP A 191 21.76 7.16 -28.52
N LEU A 192 21.43 6.07 -27.82
CA LEU A 192 22.04 5.73 -26.54
C LEU A 192 23.49 5.21 -26.72
N MET A 193 23.77 4.57 -27.85
CA MET A 193 25.06 3.94 -28.13
C MET A 193 26.06 4.88 -28.83
N ALA A 194 25.61 6.03 -29.33
CA ALA A 194 26.41 7.05 -30.00
C ALA A 194 27.24 7.91 -29.02
#